data_AF-A0A951N047-F1
#
_entry.id   AF-A0A951N047-F1
#
_cell.length_a   1.000
_cell.length_b   1.000
_cell.length_c   1.000
_cell.angle_alpha   90.00
_cell.angle_beta   90.00
_cell.angle_gamma   90.00
#
_symmetry.space_group_name_H-M   'P 1'
#
loop_
_entity.id
_entity.type
_entity.pdbx_description
1 polymer ?
#
loop_
_entity_poly.entity_id
_entity_poly.type
_entity_poly.pdbx_seq_one_letter_code
_entity_poly.pdbx_strand_id
1 'polypeptide(L)'
;MPRLRPYPWLLAGITVAAVAALRPVVRVEVGGSSMVPTLLPGDRVVAVRTLAPRVGDVAAVADPRAASRLLVKRVVAVHPDGGVEVAGDNPAASTDSRTFGRVAAGGVTGRVVWRYWPPERRGPLSTEEALLFAAGPRG
;
A
#
# COMPACT_ATOMS: atom_id res chain seq x y z
N MET A 1 -55.41 3.98 -19.02
CA MET A 1 -54.33 4.83 -18.47
C MET A 1 -53.41 3.96 -17.61
N PRO A 2 -52.16 3.67 -18.02
CA PRO A 2 -51.28 2.81 -17.22
C PRO A 2 -50.64 3.61 -16.08
N ARG A 3 -50.74 3.09 -14.85
CA ARG A 3 -50.07 3.65 -13.66
C ARG A 3 -48.60 3.19 -13.65
N LEU A 4 -47.69 4.10 -13.94
CA LEU A 4 -46.25 3.91 -13.69
C LEU A 4 -46.01 3.85 -12.18
N ARG A 5 -45.48 2.73 -11.67
CA ARG A 5 -45.02 2.58 -10.28
C ARG A 5 -43.52 2.96 -10.23
N PRO A 6 -43.07 3.87 -9.35
CA PRO A 6 -41.67 4.27 -9.29
C PRO A 6 -40.84 3.20 -8.58
N TYR A 7 -39.65 2.89 -9.10
CA TYR A 7 -38.68 1.94 -8.56
C TYR A 7 -37.98 2.50 -7.31
N PRO A 8 -38.25 2.02 -6.08
CA PRO A 8 -37.60 2.52 -4.86
C PRO A 8 -36.19 1.96 -4.63
N TRP A 9 -35.72 1.02 -5.47
CA TRP A 9 -34.47 0.29 -5.26
C TRP A 9 -33.21 1.01 -5.76
N LEU A 10 -33.35 2.05 -6.59
CA LEU A 10 -32.19 2.75 -7.18
C LEU A 10 -31.43 3.62 -6.16
N LEU A 11 -32.05 4.02 -5.05
CA LEU A 11 -31.39 4.80 -4.00
C LEU A 11 -30.61 3.95 -2.99
N ALA A 12 -30.98 2.68 -2.81
CA ALA A 12 -30.35 1.80 -1.81
C ALA A 12 -28.92 1.34 -2.21
N GLY A 13 -28.62 1.26 -3.50
CA GLY A 13 -27.31 0.82 -3.99
C GLY A 13 -26.19 1.86 -3.85
N ILE A 14 -26.53 3.16 -3.90
CA ILE A 14 -25.55 4.25 -3.91
C ILE A 14 -24.95 4.48 -2.51
N THR A 15 -25.75 4.35 -1.45
CA THR A 15 -25.31 4.57 -0.06
C THR A 15 -24.29 3.53 0.42
N VAL A 16 -24.47 2.24 0.09
CA VAL A 16 -23.52 1.18 0.49
C VAL A 16 -22.16 1.34 -0.20
N ALA A 17 -22.15 1.71 -1.49
CA ALA A 17 -20.91 1.95 -2.23
C ALA A 17 -20.13 3.16 -1.71
N ALA A 18 -20.82 4.24 -1.33
CA ALA A 18 -20.20 5.44 -0.78
C ALA A 18 -19.57 5.19 0.60
N VAL A 19 -20.20 4.39 1.47
CA VAL A 19 -19.65 4.02 2.78
C VAL A 19 -18.45 3.07 2.65
N ALA A 20 -18.47 2.15 1.69
CA ALA A 20 -17.32 1.27 1.39
C ALA A 20 -16.12 2.02 0.78
N ALA A 21 -16.35 3.19 0.17
CA ALA A 21 -15.32 4.04 -0.41
C ALA A 21 -14.51 4.84 0.63
N LEU A 22 -15.04 5.01 1.85
CA LEU A 22 -14.32 5.60 2.98
C LEU A 22 -13.41 4.57 3.65
N ARG A 23 -12.58 3.88 2.87
CA ARG A 23 -11.50 3.06 3.46
C ARG A 23 -10.53 4.00 4.17
N PRO A 24 -10.15 3.73 5.43
CA PRO A 24 -9.24 4.61 6.14
C PRO A 24 -7.95 4.76 5.33
N VAL A 25 -7.63 6.02 5.06
CA VAL A 25 -6.53 6.46 4.22
C VAL A 25 -5.41 6.93 5.14
N VAL A 26 -4.27 6.23 5.12
CA VAL A 26 -3.09 6.61 5.89
C VAL A 26 -2.15 7.38 4.99
N ARG A 27 -1.76 8.58 5.41
CA ARG A 27 -0.76 9.40 4.71
C ARG A 27 0.59 9.10 5.33
N VAL A 28 1.56 8.76 4.49
CA VAL A 28 2.92 8.44 4.94
C VAL A 28 3.90 9.30 4.16
N GLU A 29 4.81 9.94 4.89
CA GLU A 29 5.98 10.59 4.30
C GLU A 29 7.15 9.60 4.32
N VAL A 30 7.79 9.43 3.17
CA VAL A 30 8.94 8.55 3.02
C VAL A 30 10.17 9.33 3.46
N GLY A 31 10.68 9.07 4.66
CA GLY A 31 11.88 9.74 5.17
C GLY A 31 13.20 9.05 4.80
N GLY A 32 13.17 7.75 4.52
CA GLY A 32 14.38 6.93 4.32
C GLY A 32 14.59 6.50 2.87
N SER A 33 15.82 6.07 2.55
CA SER A 33 16.21 5.60 1.21
C SER A 33 15.97 4.10 0.97
N SER A 34 15.29 3.40 1.88
CA SER A 34 15.13 1.94 1.78
C SER A 34 14.24 1.48 0.63
N MET A 35 13.44 2.37 0.06
CA MET A 35 12.51 2.08 -1.04
C MET A 35 12.98 2.68 -2.38
N VAL A 36 14.20 3.22 -2.44
CA VAL A 36 14.80 3.68 -3.69
C VAL A 36 15.00 2.47 -4.62
N PRO A 37 14.67 2.55 -5.93
CA PRO A 37 14.23 3.75 -6.66
C PRO A 37 12.71 4.01 -6.66
N THR A 38 11.88 3.05 -6.23
CA THR A 38 10.41 3.15 -6.27
C THR A 38 9.89 4.38 -5.55
N LEU A 39 10.35 4.60 -4.31
CA LEU A 39 10.04 5.76 -3.50
C LEU A 39 11.32 6.44 -3.05
N LEU A 40 11.35 7.76 -3.21
CA LEU A 40 12.46 8.59 -2.80
C LEU A 40 12.14 9.29 -1.48
N PRO A 41 13.17 9.66 -0.69
CA PRO A 41 12.99 10.55 0.44
C PRO A 41 12.22 11.81 0.03
N GLY A 42 11.21 12.19 0.82
CA GLY A 42 10.31 13.31 0.55
C GLY A 42 9.03 12.94 -0.22
N ASP A 43 8.92 11.70 -0.73
CA ASP A 43 7.67 11.23 -1.31
C ASP A 43 6.57 11.19 -0.26
N ARG A 44 5.39 11.71 -0.60
CA ARG A 44 4.19 11.55 0.22
C ARG A 44 3.22 10.66 -0.49
N VAL A 45 2.92 9.56 0.19
CA VAL A 45 2.14 8.47 -0.37
C VAL A 45 0.89 8.23 0.46
N VAL A 46 -0.06 7.61 -0.20
CA VAL A 46 -1.33 7.24 0.38
C VAL A 46 -1.42 5.73 0.46
N ALA A 47 -1.71 5.23 1.66
CA ALA A 47 -1.96 3.83 1.92
C ALA A 47 -3.44 3.61 2.23
N VAL A 48 -4.02 2.62 1.56
CA VAL A 48 -5.39 2.17 1.81
C VAL A 48 -5.32 0.91 2.65
N ARG A 49 -6.08 0.88 3.75
CA ARG A 49 -6.15 -0.33 4.59
C ARG A 49 -6.55 -1.53 3.73
N THR A 50 -5.75 -2.59 3.80
CA THR A 50 -5.99 -3.86 3.12
C THR A 50 -5.93 -5.00 4.14
N LEU A 51 -6.81 -5.98 3.97
CA LEU A 51 -6.79 -7.23 4.75
C LEU A 51 -6.11 -8.37 3.99
N ALA A 52 -5.76 -8.14 2.72
CA ALA A 52 -5.16 -9.14 1.84
C ALA A 52 -3.96 -8.53 1.10
N PRO A 53 -2.81 -8.36 1.77
CA PRO A 53 -1.56 -7.98 1.10
C PRO A 53 -1.15 -9.04 0.09
N ARG A 54 -0.57 -8.62 -1.03
CA ARG A 54 -0.03 -9.52 -2.06
C ARG A 54 1.47 -9.35 -2.20
N VAL A 55 2.14 -10.41 -2.63
CA VAL A 55 3.55 -10.32 -3.02
C VAL A 55 3.71 -9.24 -4.09
N GLY A 56 4.73 -8.39 -3.91
CA GLY A 56 5.01 -7.23 -4.75
C GLY A 56 4.33 -5.94 -4.29
N ASP A 57 3.36 -5.98 -3.38
CA ASP A 57 2.73 -4.76 -2.87
C ASP A 57 3.72 -3.92 -2.07
N VAL A 58 3.65 -2.60 -2.24
CA VAL A 58 4.27 -1.67 -1.29
C VAL A 58 3.31 -1.50 -0.13
N ALA A 59 3.75 -1.82 1.08
CA ALA A 59 2.93 -1.79 2.29
C ALA A 59 3.54 -0.86 3.34
N ALA A 60 2.66 -0.15 4.04
CA ALA A 60 2.97 0.50 5.30
C ALA A 60 2.77 -0.53 6.43
N VAL A 61 3.84 -0.85 7.16
CA VAL A 61 3.84 -1.79 8.27
C VAL A 61 4.27 -1.09 9.55
N ALA A 62 3.71 -1.50 10.69
CA ALA A 62 4.20 -1.03 11.99
C ALA A 62 5.64 -1.51 12.21
N ASP A 63 6.50 -0.63 12.73
CA ASP A 63 7.87 -0.98 13.11
C ASP A 63 7.83 -1.85 14.39
N PRO A 64 8.30 -3.11 14.35
CA PRO A 64 8.33 -3.97 15.54
C PRO A 64 9.17 -3.41 16.69
N ARG A 65 10.10 -2.48 16.41
CA ARG A 65 10.96 -1.83 17.41
C ARG A 65 10.31 -0.61 18.06
N ALA A 66 9.34 0.00 17.37
CA ALA A 66 8.65 1.20 17.80
C ALA A 66 7.27 1.26 17.14
N ALA A 67 6.26 0.65 17.75
CA ALA A 67 4.93 0.47 17.14
C ALA A 67 4.23 1.78 16.70
N SER A 68 4.64 2.92 17.24
CA SER A 68 4.16 4.25 16.81
C SER A 68 4.71 4.70 15.45
N ARG A 69 5.72 4.01 14.90
CA ARG A 69 6.38 4.31 13.64
C ARG A 69 5.91 3.35 12.55
N LEU A 70 5.67 3.89 11.36
CA LEU A 70 5.41 3.11 10.16
C LEU A 70 6.67 2.99 9.31
N LEU A 71 6.88 1.79 8.76
CA LEU A 71 7.89 1.49 7.76
C LEU A 71 7.17 1.25 6.42
N VAL A 72 7.69 1.84 5.35
CA VAL A 72 7.23 1.52 3.99
C VAL A 72 8.20 0.52 3.39
N LYS A 73 7.69 -0.66 3.03
CA LYS A 73 8.46 -1.79 2.50
C LYS A 73 7.69 -2.51 1.40
N ARG A 74 8.37 -3.33 0.62
CA ARG A 74 7.75 -4.24 -0.36
C ARG A 74 7.46 -5.59 0.28
N VAL A 75 6.26 -6.11 0.09
CA VAL A 75 5.88 -7.46 0.48
C VAL A 75 6.58 -8.45 -0.44
N VAL A 76 7.39 -9.34 0.14
CA VAL A 76 8.14 -10.37 -0.61
C VAL A 76 7.57 -11.77 -0.39
N ALA A 77 6.88 -12.00 0.74
CA ALA A 77 6.15 -13.23 0.98
C ALA A 77 4.86 -12.94 1.77
N VAL A 78 3.83 -13.74 1.53
CA VAL A 78 2.57 -13.74 2.28
C VAL A 78 2.32 -15.15 2.76
N HIS A 79 1.97 -15.29 4.03
CA HIS A 79 1.84 -16.56 4.71
C HIS A 79 0.37 -16.92 4.97
N PRO A 80 0.05 -18.21 5.24
CA PRO A 80 -1.34 -18.65 5.44
C PRO A 80 -2.07 -17.97 6.61
N ASP A 81 -1.31 -17.50 7.60
CA ASP A 81 -1.81 -16.73 8.76
C ASP A 81 -2.05 -15.24 8.45
N GLY A 82 -1.84 -14.83 7.20
CA GLY A 82 -1.91 -13.43 6.76
C GLY A 82 -0.69 -12.59 7.14
N GLY A 83 0.30 -13.18 7.83
CA GLY A 83 1.57 -12.54 8.09
C GLY A 83 2.37 -12.34 6.81
N VAL A 84 3.24 -11.34 6.79
CA VAL A 84 4.04 -10.97 5.62
C VAL A 84 5.50 -10.83 5.96
N GLU A 85 6.35 -11.18 5.01
CA GLU A 85 7.73 -10.74 5.00
C GLU A 85 7.88 -9.56 4.07
N VAL A 86 8.65 -8.58 4.51
CA VAL A 86 8.86 -7.35 3.78
C VAL A 86 10.35 -7.09 3.55
N ALA A 87 10.69 -6.51 2.41
CA ALA A 87 12.03 -6.07 2.06
C ALA A 87 12.00 -4.64 1.53
N GLY A 88 13.09 -3.89 1.75
CA GLY A 88 13.27 -2.63 1.04
C GLY A 88 13.82 -2.86 -0.35
N ASP A 89 13.41 -2.02 -1.32
CA ASP A 89 13.94 -2.04 -2.69
C ASP A 89 15.43 -1.67 -2.77
N ASN A 90 15.94 -0.97 -1.74
CA ASN A 90 17.37 -0.71 -1.55
C ASN A 90 17.89 -1.55 -0.37
N PRO A 91 18.47 -2.74 -0.63
CA PRO A 91 18.95 -3.64 0.42
C PRO A 91 20.02 -3.02 1.33
N ALA A 92 20.83 -2.09 0.81
CA ALA A 92 21.94 -1.46 1.55
C ALA A 92 21.47 -0.45 2.60
N ALA A 93 20.26 0.10 2.44
CA ALA A 93 19.68 1.09 3.35
C ALA A 93 18.43 0.57 4.09
N SER A 94 18.13 -0.73 3.98
CA SER A 94 16.90 -1.30 4.49
C SER A 94 17.12 -2.12 5.76
N THR A 95 16.49 -1.68 6.85
CA THR A 95 16.09 -2.57 7.95
C THR A 95 14.71 -3.13 7.62
N ASP A 96 14.61 -4.44 7.46
CA ASP A 96 13.39 -5.14 7.01
C ASP A 96 13.27 -6.54 7.63
N SER A 97 12.45 -7.44 7.07
CA SER A 97 12.19 -8.75 7.66
C SER A 97 13.43 -9.62 7.81
N ARG A 98 14.53 -9.34 7.09
CA ARG A 98 15.83 -9.99 7.31
C ARG A 98 16.42 -9.68 8.69
N THR A 99 16.01 -8.57 9.31
CA THR A 99 16.52 -8.12 10.61
C THR A 99 15.53 -8.34 11.74
N PHE A 100 14.22 -8.15 11.51
CA PHE A 100 13.19 -8.24 12.56
C PHE A 100 12.21 -9.41 12.38
N GLY A 101 12.36 -10.21 11.32
CA GLY A 101 11.46 -11.32 11.01
C GLY A 101 10.15 -10.90 10.36
N ARG A 102 9.16 -11.81 10.41
CA ARG A 102 7.84 -11.63 9.80
C ARG A 102 7.04 -10.54 10.53
N VAL A 103 6.27 -9.77 9.76
CA VAL A 103 5.24 -8.87 10.29
C VAL A 103 3.92 -9.63 10.35
N ALA A 104 3.31 -9.73 11.53
CA ALA A 104 1.98 -10.34 11.68
C ALA A 104 0.91 -9.56 10.88
N ALA A 105 -0.19 -10.21 10.51
CA ALA A 105 -1.26 -9.60 9.70
C ALA A 105 -1.74 -8.24 10.27
N GLY A 106 -1.90 -8.15 11.59
CA GLY A 106 -2.32 -6.92 12.27
C GLY A 106 -1.28 -5.78 12.25
N GLY A 107 -0.01 -6.09 11.95
CA GLY A 107 1.05 -5.09 11.76
C GLY A 107 1.03 -4.44 10.38
N VAL A 108 0.28 -4.99 9.42
CA VAL A 108 0.10 -4.39 8.08
C VAL A 108 -0.98 -3.31 8.18
N THR A 109 -0.55 -2.05 8.10
CA THR A 109 -1.47 -0.91 8.23
C THR A 109 -2.27 -0.68 6.94
N GLY A 110 -1.62 -0.83 5.78
CA GLY A 110 -2.27 -0.69 4.50
C GLY A 110 -1.31 -0.82 3.32
N ARG A 111 -1.89 -0.99 2.13
CA ARG A 111 -1.18 -0.99 0.86
C ARG A 111 -1.02 0.44 0.36
N VAL A 112 0.18 0.82 0.00
CA VAL A 112 0.47 2.09 -0.66
C VAL A 112 0.00 2.02 -2.11
N VAL A 113 -0.88 2.94 -2.52
CA VAL A 113 -1.56 2.90 -3.83
C VAL A 113 -1.30 4.11 -4.71
N TRP A 114 -0.90 5.24 -4.13
CA TRP A 114 -0.70 6.48 -4.87
C TRP A 114 0.36 7.36 -4.22
N ARG A 115 1.22 7.98 -5.02
CA ARG A 115 2.10 9.07 -4.62
C ARG A 115 1.47 10.39 -5.04
N TYR A 116 1.15 11.26 -4.08
CA TYR A 116 0.47 12.53 -4.36
C TYR A 116 1.43 13.74 -4.31
N TRP A 117 2.62 13.56 -3.75
CA TRP A 117 3.69 14.57 -3.71
C TRP A 117 5.06 13.88 -3.84
N PRO A 118 6.05 14.49 -4.50
CA PRO A 118 5.99 15.79 -5.18
C PRO A 118 5.21 15.73 -6.51
N PRO A 119 4.67 16.87 -7.00
CA PRO A 119 3.70 16.89 -8.10
C PRO A 119 4.28 16.36 -9.43
N GLU A 120 5.57 16.54 -9.67
CA GLU A 120 6.29 16.02 -10.83
C GLU A 120 6.40 14.49 -10.86
N ARG A 121 6.23 13.83 -9.71
CA ARG A 121 6.27 12.38 -9.59
C ARG A 121 4.93 11.78 -9.23
N ARG A 122 3.86 12.57 -9.15
CA ARG A 122 2.54 12.07 -8.74
C ARG A 122 2.06 10.94 -9.66
N GLY A 123 1.44 9.92 -9.09
CA GLY A 123 0.97 8.78 -9.87
C GLY A 123 0.59 7.57 -9.00
N PRO A 124 -0.02 6.55 -9.61
CA PRO A 124 -0.27 5.28 -8.94
C PRO A 124 1.04 4.63 -8.51
N LEU A 125 0.95 3.75 -7.52
CA LEU A 125 2.01 2.82 -7.16
C LEU A 125 1.47 1.42 -7.45
N SER A 126 1.67 0.96 -8.68
CA SER A 126 1.23 -0.37 -9.09
C SER A 126 2.23 -1.45 -8.64
N THR A 127 1.72 -2.67 -8.45
CA THR A 127 2.55 -3.85 -8.21
C THR A 127 3.50 -4.10 -9.39
N GLU A 128 3.12 -3.67 -10.61
CA GLU A 128 3.87 -3.89 -11.85
C GLU A 128 4.99 -2.86 -12.08
N GLU A 129 4.82 -1.58 -11.71
CA GLU A 129 5.87 -0.56 -11.87
C GLU A 129 7.16 -0.94 -11.13
N ALA A 130 7.04 -1.57 -9.96
CA ALA A 130 8.19 -2.08 -9.23
C ALA A 130 8.95 -3.20 -9.96
N LEU A 131 8.23 -4.05 -10.70
CA LEU A 131 8.83 -5.11 -11.53
C LEU A 131 9.43 -4.55 -12.82
N LEU A 132 8.83 -3.51 -13.40
CA LEU A 132 9.38 -2.77 -14.54
C LEU A 132 10.71 -2.08 -14.19
N PHE A 133 10.85 -1.51 -13.00
CA PHE A 133 12.12 -0.91 -12.56
C PHE A 133 13.16 -1.95 -12.12
N ALA A 134 12.75 -3.09 -11.57
CA ALA A 134 13.65 -4.21 -11.29
C ALA A 134 14.16 -4.91 -12.58
N ALA A 135 13.46 -4.77 -13.70
CA ALA A 135 13.84 -5.37 -14.98
C ALA A 135 14.93 -4.60 -15.76
N GLY A 136 15.24 -3.35 -15.38
CA GLY A 136 16.21 -2.49 -16.06
C GLY A 136 15.85 -2.19 -17.54
N PRO A 137 16.42 -1.16 -18.18
CA PRO A 137 16.37 -1.07 -19.63
C PRO A 137 17.15 -2.27 -20.18
N ARG A 138 16.46 -3.15 -20.91
CA ARG A 138 17.13 -4.14 -21.76
C ARG A 138 17.80 -3.38 -22.89
N GLY A 139 19.06 -3.00 -22.66
CA GLY A 139 20.02 -2.71 -23.72
C GLY A 139 20.51 -4.01 -24.34
#